data_AF-A0A7W0VWX7-F1
#
_entry.id   AF-A0A7W0VWX7-F1
#
_cell.length_a   1.000
_cell.length_b   1.000
_cell.length_c   1.000
_cell.angle_alpha   90.00
_cell.angle_beta   90.00
_cell.angle_gamma   90.00
#
_symmetry.space_group_name_H-M   'P 1'
#
loop_
_entity.id
_entity.type
_entity.pdbx_description
1 polymer ?
#
loop_
_entity_poly.entity_id
_entity_poly.type
_entity_poly.pdbx_seq_one_letter_code
_entity_poly.pdbx_strand_id
1 'polypeptide(L)'
;MRRLLAVLVLLSGCDLYWNDDDDCKYYATVGAELSVPANELRNPETGECEYFSNGGGYCNDPCAPCAAEDQGAPRPDPDWAQCYGQCNGLTESSCISTSGCQATYDQAGAHPTFGGCVGTAPSGPISTGSCVGLNSYQCNQHDNCAAYYGANSGNFDHCAAETGGSACTNVDCGPGYHCEDQCKDTCGPGGDCGPQCGSMCVPDGNVCANVDCGPGYSCVETCTSPTPTHNGQCFASCQPTTSCEALTTEASCAARTDCTTVYNGTDCTCTPGGGCTCEILTYDHCETL
;
A
#
# COMPACT_ATOMS: atom_id res chain seq x y z
N MET A 1 54.05 -15.43 -2.09
CA MET A 1 54.14 -14.20 -2.92
C MET A 1 53.08 -13.22 -2.42
N ARG A 2 53.51 -12.09 -1.86
CA ARG A 2 52.64 -10.99 -1.41
C ARG A 2 51.97 -10.36 -2.64
N ARG A 3 50.64 -10.23 -2.66
CA ARG A 3 49.93 -9.40 -3.63
C ARG A 3 49.33 -8.20 -2.89
N LEU A 4 49.76 -7.03 -3.33
CA LEU A 4 49.37 -5.72 -2.80
C LEU A 4 47.87 -5.47 -2.99
N LEU A 5 47.27 -4.91 -1.93
CA LEU A 5 46.05 -4.12 -1.95
C LEU A 5 46.19 -2.94 -2.93
N ALA A 6 45.15 -2.69 -3.73
CA ALA A 6 44.87 -1.40 -4.34
C ALA A 6 43.42 -1.04 -3.98
N VAL A 7 43.26 -0.22 -2.93
CA VAL A 7 41.98 0.36 -2.53
C VAL A 7 41.85 1.68 -3.28
N LEU A 8 40.99 1.71 -4.31
CA LEU A 8 40.56 2.94 -4.98
C LEU A 8 39.42 3.55 -4.16
N VAL A 9 39.72 4.64 -3.45
CA VAL A 9 38.72 5.49 -2.79
C VAL A 9 38.19 6.45 -3.86
N LEU A 10 37.02 6.15 -4.42
CA LEU A 10 36.25 7.08 -5.24
C LEU A 10 35.55 8.07 -4.31
N LEU A 11 36.19 9.22 -4.10
CA LEU A 11 35.60 10.39 -3.46
C LEU A 11 34.44 10.88 -4.34
N SER A 12 33.21 10.61 -3.94
CA SER A 12 32.02 11.30 -4.45
C SER A 12 32.12 12.76 -4.01
N GLY A 13 32.37 13.66 -4.97
CA GLY A 13 32.49 15.09 -4.74
C GLY A 13 31.21 15.68 -4.17
N CYS A 14 31.32 16.32 -3.01
CA CYS A 14 30.36 17.31 -2.56
C CYS A 14 30.65 18.60 -3.35
N ASP A 15 29.72 19.03 -4.21
CA ASP A 15 29.74 20.38 -4.78
C ASP A 15 29.42 21.39 -3.67
N LEU A 16 30.41 22.19 -3.27
CA LEU A 16 30.22 23.33 -2.38
C LEU A 16 29.79 24.53 -3.23
N TYR A 17 28.49 24.82 -3.24
CA TYR A 17 27.94 26.03 -3.85
C TYR A 17 28.21 27.24 -2.95
N TRP A 18 29.13 28.11 -3.37
CA TRP A 18 29.35 29.44 -2.79
C TRP A 18 28.66 30.47 -3.68
N ASN A 19 27.36 30.68 -3.47
CA ASN A 19 26.72 31.89 -3.95
C ASN A 19 26.81 32.94 -2.85
N ASP A 20 27.61 33.96 -3.13
CA ASP A 20 27.63 35.23 -2.43
C ASP A 20 26.31 36.00 -2.67
N ASP A 21 25.93 36.84 -1.71
CA ASP A 21 24.94 37.95 -1.77
C ASP A 21 23.60 37.83 -1.01
N ASP A 22 23.57 37.22 0.19
CA ASP A 22 22.61 37.61 1.25
C ASP A 22 23.32 37.64 2.62
N ASP A 23 24.05 38.73 2.85
CA ASP A 23 24.87 38.99 4.04
C ASP A 23 24.02 39.18 5.33
N CYS A 24 23.65 38.07 5.96
CA CYS A 24 23.65 37.98 7.42
C CYS A 24 24.91 37.22 7.85
N LYS A 25 26.09 37.87 7.70
CA LYS A 25 27.38 37.35 8.15
C LYS A 25 27.40 37.26 9.68
N TYR A 26 26.95 36.13 10.20
CA TYR A 26 27.26 35.67 11.54
C TYR A 26 28.77 35.42 11.60
N TYR A 27 29.55 36.47 11.87
CA TYR A 27 30.94 36.29 12.28
C TYR A 27 30.89 35.51 13.58
N ALA A 28 31.06 34.19 13.47
CA ALA A 28 31.33 33.31 14.59
C ALA A 28 32.57 33.88 15.29
N THR A 29 32.35 34.65 16.34
CA THR A 29 33.38 34.99 17.29
C THR A 29 33.95 33.66 17.78
N VAL A 30 35.22 33.44 17.50
CA VAL A 30 36.03 32.32 17.98
C VAL A 30 35.76 32.10 19.47
N GLY A 31 34.90 31.13 19.79
CA GLY A 31 34.34 30.93 21.13
C GLY A 31 32.85 30.58 21.16
N ALA A 32 32.11 30.70 20.05
CA ALA A 32 30.72 30.24 19.96
C ALA A 32 30.66 28.72 20.18
N GLU A 33 29.97 28.30 21.23
CA GLU A 33 29.67 26.90 21.52
C GLU A 33 29.09 26.23 20.28
N LEU A 34 29.54 24.99 20.01
CA LEU A 34 29.03 24.15 18.92
C LEU A 34 27.51 24.24 18.90
N SER A 35 26.95 24.89 17.86
CA SER A 35 25.52 24.94 17.64
C SER A 35 25.00 23.51 17.63
N VAL A 36 24.16 23.17 18.60
CA VAL A 36 23.45 21.89 18.61
C VAL A 36 22.78 21.76 17.24
N PRO A 37 22.92 20.62 16.53
CA PRO A 37 22.26 20.46 15.24
C PRO A 37 20.77 20.76 15.42
N ALA A 38 20.23 21.63 14.57
CA ALA A 38 18.81 21.92 14.59
C ALA A 38 18.04 20.62 14.39
N ASN A 39 17.00 20.40 15.20
CA ASN A 39 16.16 19.23 15.05
C ASN A 39 15.15 19.54 13.94
N GLU A 40 15.15 18.73 12.89
CA GLU A 40 14.10 18.77 11.88
C GLU A 40 12.91 17.93 12.36
N LEU A 41 11.76 18.58 12.51
CA LEU A 41 10.50 17.96 12.89
C LEU A 41 9.54 17.99 11.71
N ARG A 42 8.79 16.91 11.50
CA ARG A 42 7.84 16.79 10.40
C ARG A 42 6.53 17.43 10.78
N ASN A 43 6.13 18.46 10.06
CA ASN A 43 4.85 19.11 10.26
C ASN A 43 3.73 18.15 9.84
N PRO A 44 2.84 17.70 10.75
CA PRO A 44 1.79 16.76 10.42
C PRO A 44 0.77 17.32 9.42
N GLU A 45 0.62 18.65 9.37
CA GLU A 45 -0.33 19.32 8.47
C GLU A 45 0.15 19.32 7.02
N THR A 46 1.45 19.41 6.77
CA THR A 46 2.01 19.50 5.40
C THR A 46 2.82 18.28 5.00
N GLY A 47 3.15 17.40 5.95
CA GLY A 47 4.06 16.29 5.75
C GLY A 47 5.52 16.72 5.54
N GLU A 48 5.82 18.03 5.51
CA GLU A 48 7.15 18.56 5.22
C GLU A 48 8.04 18.65 6.46
N CYS A 49 9.35 18.66 6.23
CA CYS A 49 10.35 18.80 7.27
C CYS A 49 10.64 20.26 7.58
N GLU A 50 10.44 20.65 8.84
CA GLU A 50 10.66 22.01 9.32
C GLU A 50 11.77 22.02 10.38
N TYR A 51 12.67 23.01 10.27
CA TYR A 51 13.73 23.19 11.24
C TYR A 51 13.20 23.85 12.51
N PHE A 52 13.37 23.16 13.63
CA PHE A 52 13.22 23.73 14.96
C PHE A 52 14.60 23.84 15.60
N SER A 53 15.03 25.07 15.83
CA SER A 53 16.24 25.38 16.58
C SER A 53 16.03 24.95 18.03
N ASN A 54 16.41 23.71 18.30
CA ASN A 54 16.30 23.06 19.60
C ASN A 54 17.22 23.79 20.58
N GLY A 55 16.64 24.68 21.37
CA GLY A 55 17.34 25.46 22.37
C GLY A 55 17.66 26.90 21.92
N GLY A 56 16.80 27.81 22.35
CA GLY A 56 17.25 29.18 22.61
C GLY A 56 17.38 30.09 21.40
N GLY A 57 16.50 29.94 20.40
CA GLY A 57 16.12 31.07 19.57
C GLY A 57 15.45 32.13 20.44
N TYR A 58 16.24 32.85 21.24
CA TYR A 58 15.81 34.16 21.70
C TYR A 58 15.41 34.94 20.46
N CYS A 59 14.34 35.70 20.55
CA CYS A 59 13.86 36.62 19.52
C CYS A 59 14.82 37.80 19.27
N ASN A 60 16.10 37.49 19.22
CA ASN A 60 17.25 38.37 19.11
C ASN A 60 17.97 38.11 17.79
N ASP A 61 17.51 37.18 16.94
CA ASP A 61 18.03 37.02 15.59
C ASP A 61 17.78 38.33 14.83
N PRO A 62 18.83 39.12 14.53
CA PRO A 62 18.68 40.39 13.83
C PRO A 62 18.18 40.21 12.39
N CYS A 63 18.22 38.98 11.86
CA CYS A 63 17.79 38.63 10.51
C CYS A 63 16.31 38.20 10.46
N ALA A 64 15.70 37.87 11.60
CA ALA A 64 14.28 37.51 11.73
C ALA A 64 13.73 37.90 13.13
N PRO A 65 13.52 39.21 13.39
CA PRO A 65 13.02 39.66 14.69
C PRO A 65 11.58 39.17 14.90
N CYS A 66 11.33 38.46 16.00
CA CYS A 66 9.96 38.12 16.40
C CYS A 66 9.18 39.40 16.79
N ALA A 67 7.86 39.28 16.85
CA ALA A 67 7.01 40.30 17.46
C ALA A 67 7.47 40.58 18.91
N ALA A 68 7.42 41.85 19.33
CA ALA A 68 7.94 42.30 20.63
C ALA A 68 7.30 41.61 21.85
N GLU A 69 6.15 40.96 21.64
CA GLU A 69 5.38 40.21 22.62
C GLU A 69 5.90 38.79 22.91
N ASP A 70 6.80 38.25 22.07
CA ASP A 70 7.42 36.92 22.24
C ASP A 70 8.84 36.97 22.86
N GLN A 71 9.25 38.12 23.41
CA GLN A 71 10.55 38.25 24.04
C GLN A 71 10.57 37.58 25.43
N GLY A 72 11.12 36.38 25.52
CA GLY A 72 11.75 35.89 26.76
C GLY A 72 11.45 34.47 27.22
N ALA A 73 10.56 33.73 26.56
CA ALA A 73 10.33 32.31 26.88
C ALA A 73 10.69 31.43 25.68
N PRO A 74 11.44 30.32 25.87
CA PRO A 74 11.59 29.30 24.84
C PRO A 74 10.20 28.82 24.42
N ARG A 75 9.90 28.87 23.12
CA ARG A 75 8.72 28.19 22.59
C ARG A 75 8.96 26.69 22.78
N PRO A 76 8.05 25.95 23.44
CA PRO A 76 8.20 24.49 23.50
C PRO A 76 8.19 23.95 22.08
N ASP A 77 9.07 22.99 21.80
CA ASP A 77 9.05 22.28 20.52
C ASP A 77 7.67 21.65 20.33
N PRO A 78 7.12 21.69 19.10
CA PRO A 78 5.87 21.00 18.83
C PRO A 78 6.07 19.49 19.02
N ASP A 79 5.02 18.83 19.45
CA ASP A 79 4.97 17.37 19.60
C ASP A 79 4.80 16.70 18.23
N TRP A 80 5.86 16.75 17.44
CA TRP A 80 5.93 16.27 16.06
C TRP A 80 6.98 15.17 15.94
N ALA A 81 6.78 14.28 14.98
CA ALA A 81 7.75 13.25 14.64
C ALA A 81 9.07 13.86 14.14
N GLN A 82 10.19 13.18 14.42
CA GLN A 82 11.47 13.55 13.82
C GLN A 82 11.46 13.25 12.31
N CYS A 83 12.08 14.14 11.54
CA CYS A 83 12.14 13.99 10.09
C CYS A 83 12.95 12.80 9.62
N TYR A 84 14.01 12.49 10.35
CA TYR A 84 14.92 11.38 10.07
C TYR A 84 15.05 10.51 11.31
N GLY A 85 14.78 9.23 11.16
CA GLY A 85 14.84 8.23 12.21
C GLY A 85 14.79 6.81 11.62
N GLN A 86 14.46 5.85 12.47
CA GLN A 86 14.44 4.42 12.10
C GLN A 86 13.35 4.05 11.08
N CYS A 87 12.31 4.87 10.94
CA CYS A 87 11.18 4.63 10.05
C CYS A 87 11.47 5.03 8.60
N ASN A 88 12.41 5.95 8.39
CA ASN A 88 12.69 6.46 7.06
C ASN A 88 13.27 5.39 6.14
N GLY A 89 12.72 5.29 4.93
CA GLY A 89 13.19 4.33 3.91
C GLY A 89 12.65 2.91 4.07
N LEU A 90 11.80 2.66 5.07
CA LEU A 90 11.05 1.40 5.14
C LEU A 90 10.07 1.30 3.96
N THR A 91 9.89 0.08 3.45
CA THR A 91 8.81 -0.22 2.51
C THR A 91 7.46 -0.08 3.22
N GLU A 92 6.38 0.12 2.47
CA GLU A 92 5.02 0.21 3.03
C GLU A 92 4.70 -0.93 4.01
N SER A 93 4.91 -2.18 3.60
CA SER A 93 4.71 -3.36 4.45
C SER A 93 5.59 -3.38 5.71
N SER A 94 6.83 -2.90 5.61
CA SER A 94 7.75 -2.83 6.74
C SER A 94 7.37 -1.68 7.68
N CYS A 95 6.84 -0.59 7.15
CA CYS A 95 6.36 0.56 7.91
C CYS A 95 5.23 0.14 8.84
N ILE A 96 4.21 -0.49 8.26
CA ILE A 96 2.97 -0.89 8.94
C ILE A 96 3.21 -1.95 10.02
N SER A 97 4.27 -2.75 9.86
CA SER A 97 4.64 -3.77 10.85
C SER A 97 5.61 -3.26 11.92
N THR A 98 6.14 -2.05 11.80
CA THR A 98 7.13 -1.49 12.74
C THR A 98 6.45 -0.53 13.71
N SER A 99 6.35 -0.93 14.98
CA SER A 99 5.78 -0.05 16.01
C SER A 99 6.55 1.27 16.14
N GLY A 100 5.81 2.36 16.32
CA GLY A 100 6.33 3.72 16.33
C GLY A 100 6.58 4.31 14.94
N CYS A 101 6.21 3.60 13.86
CA CYS A 101 6.21 4.12 12.51
C CYS A 101 4.77 4.29 12.00
N GLN A 102 4.58 5.24 11.10
CA GLN A 102 3.31 5.58 10.46
C GLN A 102 3.52 5.70 8.95
N ALA A 103 2.65 5.08 8.17
CA ALA A 103 2.60 5.24 6.73
C ALA A 103 1.97 6.59 6.35
N THR A 104 2.54 7.24 5.33
CA THR A 104 1.96 8.42 4.69
C THR A 104 1.62 8.12 3.24
N TYR A 105 0.53 8.72 2.75
CA TYR A 105 0.06 8.51 1.39
C TYR A 105 -0.28 9.81 0.69
N ASP A 106 0.04 9.88 -0.60
CA ASP A 106 -0.35 10.97 -1.49
C ASP A 106 -1.61 10.56 -2.25
N GLN A 107 -2.68 11.37 -2.16
CA GLN A 107 -3.95 11.12 -2.87
C GLN A 107 -3.95 11.61 -4.32
N ALA A 108 -2.89 11.31 -5.06
CA ALA A 108 -2.77 11.66 -6.48
C ALA A 108 -3.51 10.64 -7.36
N GLY A 109 -4.85 10.61 -7.29
CA GLY A 109 -5.69 9.82 -8.18
C GLY A 109 -6.67 8.88 -7.47
N ALA A 110 -7.14 7.86 -8.19
CA ALA A 110 -8.13 6.89 -7.67
C ALA A 110 -7.57 5.99 -6.56
N HIS A 111 -6.24 5.84 -6.51
CA HIS A 111 -5.56 5.06 -5.48
C HIS A 111 -4.50 5.92 -4.79
N PRO A 112 -4.49 5.97 -3.45
CA PRO A 112 -3.42 6.62 -2.72
C PRO A 112 -2.10 5.94 -3.02
N THR A 113 -1.06 6.73 -3.29
CA THR A 113 0.30 6.21 -3.50
C THR A 113 1.06 6.33 -2.18
N PHE A 114 1.79 5.28 -1.79
CA PHE A 114 2.65 5.32 -0.61
C PHE A 114 3.69 6.43 -0.76
N GLY A 115 3.59 7.47 0.07
CA GLY A 115 4.49 8.62 0.08
C GLY A 115 5.73 8.36 0.92
N GLY A 116 5.59 7.59 2.00
CA GLY A 116 6.73 7.19 2.82
C GLY A 116 6.35 6.65 4.18
N CYS A 117 7.38 6.37 4.97
CA CYS A 117 7.25 5.93 6.34
C CYS A 117 7.92 6.94 7.27
N VAL A 118 7.17 7.40 8.27
CA VAL A 118 7.60 8.43 9.23
C VAL A 118 7.51 7.89 10.64
N GLY A 119 8.24 8.47 11.59
CA GLY A 119 8.02 8.15 13.01
C GLY A 119 6.69 8.74 13.50
N THR A 120 6.17 8.25 14.63
CA THR A 120 5.11 8.95 15.36
C THR A 120 5.67 10.08 16.23
N ALA A 121 4.82 11.02 16.62
CA ALA A 121 5.15 12.06 17.59
C ALA A 121 5.63 11.48 18.94
N PRO A 122 6.49 12.20 19.70
CA PRO A 122 7.00 11.75 21.01
C PRO A 122 5.94 11.43 22.06
N SER A 123 4.74 12.03 21.98
CA SER A 123 3.62 11.67 22.87
C SER A 123 2.95 10.33 22.50
N GLY A 124 3.22 9.79 21.31
CA GLY A 124 2.88 8.44 20.88
C GLY A 124 3.98 7.41 21.22
N PRO A 125 3.91 6.18 20.69
CA PRO A 125 2.90 5.67 19.77
C PRO A 125 1.61 5.21 20.45
N ILE A 126 0.46 5.55 19.86
CA ILE A 126 -0.85 5.03 20.22
C ILE A 126 -1.22 3.94 19.20
N SER A 127 -1.12 2.68 19.61
CA SER A 127 -1.35 1.52 18.72
C SER A 127 -2.76 0.98 18.71
N THR A 128 -3.71 1.68 19.34
CA THR A 128 -5.11 1.22 19.46
C THR A 128 -6.08 2.38 19.25
N GLY A 129 -7.33 2.05 18.89
CA GLY A 129 -8.39 3.03 18.68
C GLY A 129 -8.71 3.28 17.21
N SER A 130 -9.69 4.16 16.98
CA SER A 130 -10.16 4.52 15.65
C SER A 130 -9.35 5.68 15.08
N CYS A 131 -8.92 5.55 13.82
CA CYS A 131 -8.24 6.61 13.06
C CYS A 131 -9.22 7.62 12.46
N VAL A 132 -10.50 7.26 12.33
CA VAL A 132 -11.52 8.10 11.69
C VAL A 132 -11.77 9.36 12.54
N GLY A 133 -11.70 10.52 11.89
CA GLY A 133 -11.99 11.82 12.50
C GLY A 133 -10.84 12.42 13.32
N LEU A 134 -9.67 11.78 13.35
CA LEU A 134 -8.47 12.38 13.91
C LEU A 134 -7.97 13.49 12.98
N ASN A 135 -7.58 14.62 13.57
CA ASN A 135 -6.85 15.67 12.83
C ASN A 135 -5.38 15.27 12.62
N SER A 136 -4.62 16.08 11.86
CA SER A 136 -3.22 15.83 11.53
C SER A 136 -2.34 15.56 12.76
N TYR A 137 -2.46 16.40 13.80
CA TYR A 137 -1.71 16.27 15.05
C TYR A 137 -2.04 14.97 15.80
N GLN A 138 -3.33 14.65 15.92
CA GLN A 138 -3.76 13.41 16.57
C GLN A 138 -3.33 12.19 15.77
N CYS A 139 -3.44 12.23 14.44
CA CYS A 139 -3.03 11.14 13.56
C CYS A 139 -1.54 10.82 13.72
N ASN A 140 -0.67 11.83 13.85
CA ASN A 140 0.78 11.67 14.05
C ASN A 140 1.12 10.96 15.37
N GLN A 141 0.21 10.90 16.35
CA GLN A 141 0.44 10.18 17.60
C GLN A 141 0.18 8.66 17.47
N HIS A 142 -0.42 8.21 16.37
CA HIS A 142 -0.84 6.83 16.17
C HIS A 142 0.09 6.06 15.21
N ASP A 143 0.52 4.86 15.61
CA ASP A 143 1.25 3.92 14.75
C ASP A 143 0.34 2.82 14.17
N ASN A 144 -0.98 2.93 14.38
CA ASN A 144 -1.99 2.07 13.77
C ASN A 144 -2.84 2.82 12.72
N CYS A 145 -2.45 4.05 12.39
CA CYS A 145 -3.15 4.93 11.46
C CYS A 145 -2.19 5.47 10.40
N ALA A 146 -2.70 5.69 9.19
CA ALA A 146 -2.00 6.34 8.09
C ALA A 146 -2.49 7.78 7.90
N ALA A 147 -1.57 8.67 7.57
CA ALA A 147 -1.86 10.05 7.19
C ALA A 147 -1.96 10.17 5.66
N TYR A 148 -3.05 10.75 5.17
CA TYR A 148 -3.28 10.98 3.75
C TYR A 148 -3.15 12.47 3.45
N TYR A 149 -2.34 12.80 2.45
CA TYR A 149 -2.08 14.16 2.00
C TYR A 149 -2.73 14.40 0.63
N GLY A 150 -3.34 15.56 0.45
CA GLY A 150 -3.99 15.95 -0.79
C GLY A 150 -2.99 16.27 -1.90
N ALA A 151 -3.18 15.68 -3.09
CA ALA A 151 -2.24 15.75 -4.20
C ALA A 151 -1.87 17.17 -4.70
N ASN A 152 -2.73 18.15 -4.46
CA ASN A 152 -2.57 19.50 -5.00
C ASN A 152 -2.09 20.52 -3.96
N SER A 153 -2.16 20.18 -2.67
CA SER A 153 -1.85 21.10 -1.57
C SER A 153 -0.64 20.66 -0.76
N GLY A 154 -0.31 19.36 -0.78
CA GLY A 154 0.58 18.78 0.23
C GLY A 154 -0.01 18.85 1.65
N ASN A 155 -1.27 19.30 1.79
CA ASN A 155 -1.90 19.42 3.09
C ASN A 155 -2.54 18.08 3.48
N PHE A 156 -2.57 17.83 4.78
CA PHE A 156 -3.29 16.73 5.39
C PHE A 156 -4.75 16.78 4.97
N ASP A 157 -5.23 15.67 4.42
CA ASP A 157 -6.61 15.49 3.99
C ASP A 157 -7.39 14.74 5.08
N HIS A 158 -6.94 13.55 5.46
CA HIS A 158 -7.56 12.76 6.51
C HIS A 158 -6.61 11.72 7.12
N CYS A 159 -7.06 11.16 8.25
CA CYS A 159 -6.46 10.01 8.91
C CYS A 159 -7.35 8.78 8.68
N ALA A 160 -6.76 7.65 8.32
CA ALA A 160 -7.46 6.37 8.26
C ALA A 160 -6.60 5.25 8.86
N ALA A 161 -7.19 4.06 9.06
CA ALA A 161 -6.39 2.90 9.44
C ALA A 161 -5.40 2.59 8.31
N GLU A 162 -4.19 2.14 8.65
CA GLU A 162 -3.18 1.82 7.64
C GLU A 162 -3.70 0.72 6.70
N THR A 163 -3.94 1.06 5.43
CA THR A 163 -4.58 0.17 4.45
C THR A 163 -3.68 -0.95 3.91
N GLY A 164 -2.43 -1.04 4.35
CA GLY A 164 -1.54 -2.17 4.03
C GLY A 164 -1.42 -3.20 5.16
N GLY A 165 -2.11 -2.99 6.29
CA GLY A 165 -2.37 -4.05 7.24
C GLY A 165 -3.41 -4.96 6.62
N SER A 166 -3.04 -6.21 6.36
CA SER A 166 -4.01 -7.27 6.11
C SER A 166 -5.19 -7.08 7.07
N ALA A 167 -6.43 -7.09 6.60
CA ALA A 167 -7.61 -7.04 7.46
C ALA A 167 -7.57 -8.14 8.54
N CYS A 168 -6.71 -9.14 8.34
CA CYS A 168 -6.38 -10.21 9.27
C CYS A 168 -5.37 -9.91 10.36
N THR A 169 -4.67 -8.77 10.35
CA THR A 169 -3.56 -8.48 11.29
C THR A 169 -3.99 -8.51 12.77
N ASN A 170 -5.29 -8.33 13.05
CA ASN A 170 -5.87 -8.37 14.40
C ASN A 170 -7.03 -9.38 14.56
N VAL A 171 -7.16 -10.34 13.63
CA VAL A 171 -8.25 -11.31 13.67
C VAL A 171 -7.74 -12.64 14.19
N ASP A 172 -8.13 -12.98 15.42
CA ASP A 172 -7.96 -14.33 15.95
C ASP A 172 -9.12 -15.21 15.48
N CYS A 173 -8.84 -16.05 14.47
CA CYS A 173 -9.81 -16.99 13.92
C CYS A 173 -10.03 -18.24 14.79
N GLY A 174 -9.27 -18.39 15.88
CA GLY A 174 -9.26 -19.57 16.71
C GLY A 174 -8.55 -20.77 16.06
N PRO A 175 -8.38 -21.87 16.80
CA PRO A 175 -7.65 -23.04 16.33
C PRO A 175 -8.35 -23.74 15.15
N GLY A 176 -7.58 -24.08 14.11
CA GLY A 176 -8.06 -24.76 12.91
C GLY A 176 -8.60 -23.82 11.83
N TYR A 177 -8.32 -22.53 11.94
CA TYR A 177 -8.63 -21.50 10.96
C TYR A 177 -7.44 -20.54 10.83
N HIS A 178 -7.19 -20.06 9.62
CA HIS A 178 -6.32 -18.91 9.36
C HIS A 178 -7.17 -17.76 8.82
N CYS A 179 -6.64 -16.55 8.86
CA CYS A 179 -7.34 -15.41 8.29
C CYS A 179 -6.79 -15.11 6.89
N GLU A 180 -7.68 -14.85 5.95
CA GLU A 180 -7.38 -14.35 4.61
C GLU A 180 -8.05 -13.00 4.35
N ASP A 181 -7.39 -12.16 3.55
CA ASP A 181 -7.97 -10.90 3.08
C ASP A 181 -8.86 -11.15 1.86
N GLN A 182 -10.13 -10.80 1.99
CA GLN A 182 -11.08 -10.79 0.90
C GLN A 182 -11.27 -9.34 0.43
N CYS A 183 -10.46 -8.96 -0.55
CA CYS A 183 -10.54 -7.65 -1.18
C CYS A 183 -11.58 -7.66 -2.29
N LYS A 184 -12.55 -6.75 -2.20
CA LYS A 184 -13.49 -6.49 -3.27
C LYS A 184 -13.37 -5.03 -3.68
N ASP A 185 -13.30 -4.79 -4.99
CA ASP A 185 -13.49 -3.45 -5.52
C ASP A 185 -14.94 -3.05 -5.27
N THR A 186 -15.12 -2.18 -4.29
CA THR A 186 -16.40 -1.55 -4.01
C THR A 186 -16.31 -0.09 -4.41
N CYS A 187 -17.22 0.33 -5.27
CA CYS A 187 -17.35 1.71 -5.67
C CYS A 187 -18.33 2.42 -4.73
N GLY A 188 -17.89 3.51 -4.13
CA GLY A 188 -18.78 4.41 -3.42
C GLY A 188 -19.75 5.12 -4.37
N PRO A 189 -20.82 5.76 -3.85
CA PRO A 189 -21.78 6.52 -4.66
C PRO A 189 -21.17 7.70 -5.45
N GLY A 190 -19.92 8.09 -5.15
CA GLY A 190 -19.15 9.09 -5.91
C GLY A 190 -18.37 8.54 -7.12
N GLY A 191 -18.35 7.22 -7.33
CA GLY A 191 -17.55 6.61 -8.40
C GLY A 191 -16.10 6.30 -8.00
N ASP A 192 -15.69 6.66 -6.79
CA ASP A 192 -14.40 6.25 -6.24
C ASP A 192 -14.45 4.75 -5.91
N CYS A 193 -13.71 3.96 -6.69
CA CYS A 193 -13.58 2.53 -6.52
C CYS A 193 -12.23 2.23 -5.86
N GLY A 194 -12.27 1.64 -4.68
CA GLY A 194 -11.08 1.16 -3.98
C GLY A 194 -11.28 -0.28 -3.51
N PRO A 195 -10.19 -1.06 -3.39
CA PRO A 195 -10.26 -2.37 -2.78
C PRO A 195 -10.64 -2.20 -1.30
N GLN A 196 -11.85 -2.60 -0.93
CA GLN A 196 -12.22 -2.81 0.46
C GLN A 196 -11.88 -4.25 0.81
N CYS A 197 -10.82 -4.43 1.58
CA CYS A 197 -10.43 -5.72 2.12
C CYS A 197 -11.13 -5.95 3.45
N GLY A 198 -11.96 -6.99 3.49
CA GLY A 198 -12.48 -7.54 4.74
C GLY A 198 -11.67 -8.76 5.16
N SER A 199 -11.55 -9.00 6.47
CA SER A 199 -10.97 -10.24 6.97
C SER A 199 -11.99 -11.37 6.91
N MET A 200 -11.53 -12.55 6.49
CA MET A 200 -12.32 -13.77 6.52
C MET A 200 -11.52 -14.89 7.15
N CYS A 201 -12.08 -15.54 8.18
CA CYS A 201 -11.50 -16.73 8.76
C CYS A 201 -11.82 -17.94 7.88
N VAL A 202 -10.78 -18.53 7.31
CA VAL A 202 -10.84 -19.71 6.45
C VAL A 202 -10.38 -20.94 7.27
N PRO A 203 -11.13 -22.05 7.28
CA PRO A 203 -10.70 -23.27 7.95
C PRO A 203 -9.35 -23.76 7.39
N ASP A 204 -8.42 -24.16 8.27
CA ASP A 204 -7.14 -24.79 7.91
C ASP A 204 -7.30 -26.20 7.33
N GLY A 205 -8.52 -26.73 7.37
CA GLY A 205 -8.85 -27.98 6.74
C GLY A 205 -8.74 -27.80 5.24
N ASN A 206 -7.60 -28.18 4.66
CA ASN A 206 -7.33 -28.25 3.23
C ASN A 206 -8.42 -29.11 2.55
N VAL A 207 -9.56 -28.48 2.25
CA VAL A 207 -10.78 -29.13 1.74
C VAL A 207 -10.49 -29.75 0.38
N CYS A 208 -9.49 -29.19 -0.31
CA CYS A 208 -8.96 -29.68 -1.58
C CYS A 208 -7.90 -30.79 -1.46
N ALA A 209 -7.36 -31.10 -0.29
CA ALA A 209 -6.26 -32.08 -0.14
C ALA A 209 -6.59 -33.48 -0.68
N ASN A 210 -7.87 -33.86 -0.63
CA ASN A 210 -8.34 -35.21 -1.00
C ASN A 210 -9.32 -35.19 -2.17
N VAL A 211 -9.48 -34.07 -2.88
CA VAL A 211 -10.44 -33.94 -3.98
C VAL A 211 -9.70 -34.03 -5.31
N ASP A 212 -9.91 -35.15 -6.00
CA ASP A 212 -9.47 -35.32 -7.39
C ASP A 212 -10.54 -34.75 -8.33
N CYS A 213 -10.28 -33.57 -8.88
CA CYS A 213 -11.16 -32.93 -9.85
C CYS A 213 -11.03 -33.49 -11.27
N GLY A 214 -10.10 -34.42 -11.49
CA GLY A 214 -9.79 -34.96 -12.81
C GLY A 214 -8.99 -33.98 -13.69
N PRO A 215 -8.62 -34.40 -14.91
CA PRO A 215 -7.82 -33.59 -15.83
C PRO A 215 -8.60 -32.34 -16.30
N GLY A 216 -7.93 -31.18 -16.31
CA GLY A 216 -8.49 -29.91 -16.78
C GLY A 216 -9.22 -29.09 -15.71
N TYR A 217 -9.31 -29.60 -14.47
CA TYR A 217 -9.92 -28.92 -13.34
C TYR A 217 -8.94 -28.84 -12.17
N SER A 218 -8.94 -27.71 -11.47
CA SER A 218 -8.26 -27.51 -10.20
C SER A 218 -9.29 -27.43 -9.10
N CYS A 219 -9.01 -28.08 -7.98
CA CYS A 219 -9.79 -27.84 -6.78
C CYS A 219 -9.53 -26.42 -6.28
N VAL A 220 -10.60 -25.66 -6.11
CA VAL A 220 -10.63 -24.33 -5.51
C VAL A 220 -11.53 -24.39 -4.29
N GLU A 221 -11.06 -23.87 -3.18
CA GLU A 221 -11.87 -23.76 -1.98
C GLU A 221 -12.86 -22.60 -2.16
N THR A 222 -14.15 -22.92 -2.12
CA THR A 222 -15.21 -21.91 -2.17
C THR A 222 -15.82 -21.78 -0.80
N CYS A 223 -15.70 -20.60 -0.21
CA CYS A 223 -16.23 -20.33 1.12
C CYS A 223 -17.55 -19.57 1.04
N THR A 224 -18.55 -20.05 1.79
CA THR A 224 -19.76 -19.25 2.01
C THR A 224 -19.44 -18.06 2.89
N SER A 225 -19.99 -16.88 2.56
CA SER A 225 -19.84 -15.70 3.41
C SER A 225 -20.34 -16.01 4.83
N PRO A 226 -19.60 -15.59 5.87
CA PRO A 226 -20.02 -15.83 7.23
C PRO A 226 -21.38 -15.16 7.47
N THR A 227 -22.29 -15.88 8.12
CA THR A 227 -23.54 -15.31 8.62
C THR A 227 -23.46 -15.19 10.14
N PRO A 228 -24.29 -14.37 10.81
CA PRO A 228 -24.26 -14.24 12.27
C PRO A 228 -24.44 -15.56 13.03
N THR A 229 -24.92 -16.61 12.36
CA THR A 229 -25.15 -17.94 12.93
C THR A 229 -24.22 -19.03 12.38
N HIS A 230 -23.39 -18.74 11.38
CA HIS A 230 -22.47 -19.71 10.77
C HIS A 230 -21.13 -19.05 10.46
N ASN A 231 -20.06 -19.55 11.10
CA ASN A 231 -18.70 -19.33 10.64
C ASN A 231 -18.59 -19.99 9.26
N GLY A 232 -18.37 -19.19 8.22
CA GLY A 232 -18.44 -19.60 6.81
C GLY A 232 -17.90 -21.02 6.60
N GLN A 233 -18.71 -21.88 6.00
CA GLN A 233 -18.25 -23.21 5.61
C GLN A 233 -17.59 -23.11 4.24
N CYS A 234 -16.37 -23.63 4.15
CA CYS A 234 -15.67 -23.80 2.89
C CYS A 234 -15.90 -25.22 2.37
N PHE A 235 -16.12 -25.33 1.06
CA PHE A 235 -16.27 -26.59 0.36
C PHE A 235 -15.36 -26.61 -0.86
N ALA A 236 -14.88 -27.80 -1.20
CA ALA A 236 -14.12 -28.01 -2.42
C ALA A 236 -15.02 -27.83 -3.65
N SER A 237 -14.57 -27.02 -4.60
CA SER A 237 -15.22 -26.78 -5.88
C SER A 237 -14.22 -27.04 -7.00
N CYS A 238 -14.57 -27.91 -7.95
CA CYS A 238 -13.71 -28.18 -9.09
C CYS A 238 -13.93 -27.11 -10.15
N GLN A 239 -12.96 -26.21 -10.29
CA GLN A 239 -12.99 -25.12 -11.25
C GLN A 239 -12.08 -25.41 -12.44
N PRO A 240 -12.43 -24.96 -13.65
CA PRO A 240 -11.57 -25.10 -14.82
C PRO A 240 -10.18 -24.47 -14.61
N THR A 241 -9.09 -25.17 -14.96
CA THR A 241 -7.73 -24.56 -14.91
C THR A 241 -7.47 -23.60 -16.08
N THR A 242 -8.31 -23.66 -17.10
CA THR A 242 -8.11 -22.97 -18.37
C THR A 242 -9.48 -22.57 -18.87
N SER A 243 -9.67 -21.29 -19.18
CA SER A 243 -10.92 -20.83 -19.78
C SER A 243 -11.15 -21.54 -21.12
N CYS A 244 -12.40 -21.71 -21.54
CA CYS A 244 -12.71 -22.38 -22.80
C CYS A 244 -11.98 -21.71 -23.98
N GLU A 245 -11.88 -20.39 -23.96
CA GLU A 245 -11.25 -19.57 -25.00
C GLU A 245 -9.74 -19.79 -25.15
N ALA A 246 -9.08 -20.29 -24.10
CA ALA A 246 -7.66 -20.64 -24.13
C ALA A 246 -7.39 -22.06 -24.68
N LEU A 247 -8.42 -22.85 -24.96
CA LEU A 247 -8.30 -24.18 -25.57
C LEU A 247 -8.11 -24.03 -27.08
N THR A 248 -6.90 -24.29 -27.56
CA THR A 248 -6.54 -24.05 -28.97
C THR A 248 -6.84 -25.23 -29.88
N THR A 249 -7.33 -26.36 -29.36
CA THR A 249 -7.65 -27.54 -30.17
C THR A 249 -9.09 -28.02 -29.94
N GLU A 250 -9.72 -28.48 -31.01
CA GLU A 250 -11.05 -29.10 -30.98
C GLU A 250 -11.13 -30.25 -29.97
N ALA A 251 -10.11 -31.12 -29.94
CA ALA A 251 -10.06 -32.25 -29.03
C ALA A 251 -10.02 -31.80 -27.55
N SER A 252 -9.29 -30.73 -27.23
CA SER A 252 -9.27 -30.17 -25.87
C SER A 252 -10.59 -29.50 -25.49
N CYS A 253 -11.28 -28.87 -26.45
CA CYS A 253 -12.58 -28.24 -26.21
C CYS A 253 -13.67 -29.30 -26.00
N ALA A 254 -13.75 -30.29 -26.90
CA ALA A 254 -14.73 -31.38 -26.86
C ALA A 254 -14.54 -32.30 -25.64
N ALA A 255 -13.35 -32.32 -25.03
CA ALA A 255 -13.11 -33.05 -23.79
C ALA A 255 -13.71 -32.37 -22.54
N ARG A 256 -14.20 -31.13 -22.65
CA ARG A 256 -14.75 -30.36 -21.54
C ARG A 256 -16.27 -30.23 -21.67
N THR A 257 -16.98 -30.56 -20.60
CA THR A 257 -18.46 -30.59 -20.60
C THR A 257 -19.10 -29.21 -20.46
N ASP A 258 -18.34 -28.19 -20.08
CA ASP A 258 -18.76 -26.79 -19.92
C ASP A 258 -18.34 -25.89 -21.08
N CYS A 259 -17.71 -26.46 -22.11
CA CYS A 259 -17.34 -25.73 -23.32
C CYS A 259 -18.06 -26.27 -24.55
N THR A 260 -18.23 -25.43 -25.56
CA THR A 260 -18.70 -25.82 -26.89
C THR A 260 -17.70 -25.42 -27.95
N THR A 261 -17.50 -26.29 -28.94
CA THR A 261 -16.66 -26.02 -30.11
C THR A 261 -17.38 -25.10 -31.07
N VAL A 262 -16.72 -24.02 -31.46
CA VAL A 262 -17.16 -23.14 -32.53
C VAL A 262 -16.37 -23.47 -33.79
N TYR A 263 -17.07 -23.67 -34.90
CA TYR A 263 -16.46 -23.96 -36.19
C TYR A 263 -16.71 -22.82 -37.17
N ASN A 264 -15.69 -22.49 -37.97
CA ASN A 264 -15.79 -21.61 -39.12
C ASN A 264 -15.69 -22.42 -40.40
N GLY A 265 -16.58 -22.16 -41.36
CA GLY A 265 -16.60 -22.87 -42.64
C GLY A 265 -18.02 -23.21 -43.07
N THR A 266 -18.17 -24.06 -44.08
CA THR A 266 -19.48 -24.27 -44.72
C THR A 266 -20.07 -25.59 -44.32
N ASP A 267 -21.23 -25.56 -43.65
CA ASP A 267 -22.29 -26.57 -43.66
C ASP A 267 -23.27 -26.36 -44.81
N CYS A 268 -23.66 -27.44 -45.44
CA CYS A 268 -24.58 -27.47 -46.55
C CYS A 268 -25.36 -28.76 -46.43
N THR A 269 -26.67 -28.62 -46.45
CA THR A 269 -27.64 -29.70 -46.58
C THR A 269 -28.69 -29.25 -47.57
N CYS A 270 -28.97 -29.99 -48.66
CA CYS A 270 -30.13 -29.66 -49.50
C CYS A 270 -30.97 -30.88 -49.90
N THR A 271 -32.24 -30.56 -50.10
CA THR A 271 -33.40 -31.46 -50.14
C THR A 271 -34.28 -31.17 -51.38
N PRO A 272 -35.54 -31.61 -51.46
CA PRO A 272 -35.91 -32.73 -52.32
C PRO A 272 -36.21 -32.25 -53.74
N GLY A 273 -35.35 -32.66 -54.67
CA GLY A 273 -35.28 -32.21 -56.07
C GLY A 273 -33.85 -32.33 -56.62
N GLY A 274 -32.87 -32.30 -55.71
CA GLY A 274 -31.56 -32.92 -55.92
C GLY A 274 -30.40 -31.94 -55.92
N GLY A 275 -29.82 -31.76 -54.74
CA GLY A 275 -28.43 -31.34 -54.62
C GLY A 275 -28.23 -30.26 -53.56
N CYS A 276 -27.67 -30.67 -52.42
CA CYS A 276 -26.46 -30.14 -51.80
C CYS A 276 -26.11 -31.11 -50.66
N THR A 277 -24.83 -31.29 -50.39
CA THR A 277 -24.40 -31.58 -49.02
C THR A 277 -22.90 -31.32 -48.90
N CYS A 278 -22.48 -30.40 -48.05
CA CYS A 278 -21.07 -30.09 -47.79
C CYS A 278 -20.90 -29.54 -46.38
N GLU A 279 -20.23 -30.25 -45.47
CA GLU A 279 -19.57 -29.62 -44.33
C GLU A 279 -18.04 -29.59 -44.52
N ILE A 280 -17.43 -28.43 -44.81
CA ILE A 280 -16.03 -28.17 -44.44
C ILE A 280 -16.08 -27.16 -43.31
N LEU A 281 -16.18 -27.68 -42.10
CA LEU A 281 -16.03 -26.94 -40.85
C LEU A 281 -14.59 -27.07 -40.38
N THR A 282 -13.91 -25.93 -40.21
CA THR A 282 -12.61 -25.87 -39.53
C THR A 282 -12.87 -25.37 -38.12
N TYR A 283 -12.35 -26.09 -37.12
CA TYR A 283 -12.39 -25.61 -35.74
C TYR A 283 -11.83 -24.18 -35.68
N ASP A 284 -12.62 -23.27 -35.12
CA ASP A 284 -12.25 -21.87 -34.99
C ASP A 284 -11.74 -21.59 -33.59
N HIS A 285 -12.61 -21.76 -32.60
CA HIS A 285 -12.31 -21.56 -31.20
C HIS A 285 -13.27 -22.36 -30.32
N CYS A 286 -13.06 -22.26 -29.01
CA CYS A 286 -13.89 -22.87 -27.99
C CYS A 286 -14.46 -21.77 -27.12
N GLU A 287 -15.74 -21.87 -26.77
CA GLU A 287 -16.42 -20.90 -25.91
C GLU A 287 -17.19 -21.62 -24.80
N THR A 288 -17.60 -20.87 -23.78
CA THR A 288 -18.38 -21.40 -22.66
C THR A 288 -19.84 -21.63 -23.09
N LEU A 289 -20.44 -22.75 -22.68
CA LEU A 289 -21.85 -23.09 -22.96
C LEU A 289 -22.88 -22.12 -22.35
#